data_AF-A0A7K4BZZ8-F1
#
_entry.id   AF-A0A7K4BZZ8-F1
#
_cell.length_a   1.000
_cell.length_b   1.000
_cell.length_c   1.000
_cell.angle_alpha   90.00
_cell.angle_beta   90.00
_cell.angle_gamma   90.00
#
_symmetry.space_group_name_H-M   'P 1'
#
loop_
_entity.id
_entity.type
_entity.pdbx_description
1 polymer ?
#
loop_
_entity_poly.entity_id
_entity_poly.type
_entity_poly.pdbx_seq_one_letter_code
_entity_poly.pdbx_strand_id
1 'polypeptide(L)'
;MVFELVFSTIIDFAFLLIVFSIITFFVYKFFSWVRKTVAEKYDLSWMKSVLVVNFVSVFLFLLLVFAYYYFLGGLLAKPIDPEVQYNIVDDLVVFLFASVRILVASLIATFLLLFFELVASFFIDSQLEKGRSKLFSEFFGVVIACAVALILFLFVFNWAILGFFVYVFYGSISSLPVLFINVF
;
A
#
# COMPACT_ATOMS: atom_id res chain seq x y z
N MET A 1 -33.24 -15.96 0.52
CA MET A 1 -32.81 -14.66 -0.03
C MET A 1 -31.88 -13.88 0.90
N VAL A 2 -32.33 -13.26 2.01
CA VAL A 2 -31.42 -12.48 2.89
C VAL A 2 -30.33 -13.35 3.54
N PHE A 3 -30.69 -14.54 4.01
CA PHE A 3 -29.75 -15.46 4.66
C PHE A 3 -28.68 -16.00 3.70
N GLU A 4 -29.05 -16.26 2.43
CA GLU A 4 -28.12 -16.68 1.38
C GLU A 4 -27.15 -15.56 1.02
N LEU A 5 -27.62 -14.31 0.99
CA LEU A 5 -26.80 -13.15 0.68
C LEU A 5 -25.77 -12.85 1.78
N VAL A 6 -26.17 -12.97 3.05
CA VAL A 6 -25.27 -12.87 4.20
C VAL A 6 -24.22 -13.98 4.18
N PHE A 7 -24.63 -15.22 3.90
CA PHE A 7 -23.72 -16.36 3.86
C PHE A 7 -22.72 -16.26 2.70
N SER A 8 -23.17 -15.82 1.52
CA SER A 8 -22.29 -15.55 0.37
C SER A 8 -21.25 -14.48 0.71
N THR A 9 -21.66 -13.38 1.35
CA THR A 9 -20.74 -12.28 1.73
C THR A 9 -19.66 -12.75 2.71
N ILE A 10 -20.01 -13.63 3.66
CA ILE A 10 -19.04 -14.22 4.60
C ILE A 10 -18.04 -15.10 3.86
N ILE A 11 -18.50 -15.90 2.90
CA ILE A 11 -17.62 -16.75 2.07
C ILE A 11 -16.68 -15.88 1.24
N ASP A 12 -17.19 -14.84 0.59
CA ASP A 12 -16.38 -13.92 -0.22
C ASP A 12 -15.32 -13.22 0.63
N PHE A 13 -15.70 -12.77 1.83
CA PHE A 13 -14.75 -12.19 2.79
C PHE A 13 -13.68 -13.19 3.23
N ALA A 14 -14.06 -14.44 3.53
CA ALA A 14 -13.11 -15.47 3.92
C ALA A 14 -12.14 -15.82 2.77
N PHE A 15 -12.65 -15.92 1.54
CA PHE A 15 -11.83 -16.14 0.36
C PHE A 15 -10.85 -14.99 0.13
N LEU A 16 -11.34 -13.75 0.20
CA LEU A 16 -10.52 -12.55 0.11
C LEU A 16 -9.41 -12.55 1.17
N LEU A 17 -9.77 -12.84 2.42
CA LEU A 17 -8.82 -12.92 3.53
C LEU A 17 -7.71 -13.94 3.26
N ILE A 18 -8.05 -15.15 2.79
CA ILE A 18 -7.07 -16.20 2.51
C ILE A 18 -6.13 -15.77 1.37
N VAL A 19 -6.68 -15.26 0.26
CA VAL A 19 -5.88 -14.82 -0.89
C VAL A 19 -4.92 -13.72 -0.50
N PHE A 20 -5.42 -12.68 0.19
CA PHE A 20 -4.58 -11.58 0.68
C PHE A 20 -3.53 -12.06 1.67
N SER A 21 -3.88 -12.97 2.57
CA SER A 21 -2.94 -13.51 3.57
C SER A 21 -1.81 -14.31 2.92
N ILE A 22 -2.11 -15.13 1.90
CA ILE A 22 -1.10 -15.91 1.18
C ILE A 22 -0.13 -14.96 0.47
N ILE A 23 -0.65 -14.00 -0.30
CA ILE A 23 0.18 -13.02 -1.03
C ILE A 23 1.03 -12.22 -0.05
N THR A 24 0.40 -11.68 1.00
CA THR A 24 1.08 -10.88 2.02
C THR A 24 2.13 -11.69 2.78
N PHE A 25 1.92 -12.98 3.00
CA PHE A 25 2.90 -13.84 3.66
C PHE A 25 4.18 -13.99 2.83
N PHE A 26 4.06 -14.20 1.52
CA PHE A 26 5.22 -14.25 0.63
C PHE A 26 5.96 -12.91 0.58
N VAL A 27 5.21 -11.81 0.47
CA VAL A 27 5.77 -10.45 0.53
C VAL A 27 6.50 -10.21 1.86
N TYR A 28 5.87 -10.56 2.98
CA TYR A 28 6.44 -10.46 4.31
C TYR A 28 7.74 -11.26 4.44
N LYS A 29 7.79 -12.49 3.93
CA LYS A 29 8.99 -13.32 3.94
C LYS A 29 10.14 -12.68 3.16
N PHE A 30 9.86 -12.18 1.95
CA PHE A 30 10.85 -11.49 1.13
C PHE A 30 11.39 -10.24 1.85
N PHE A 31 10.51 -9.37 2.35
CA PHE A 31 10.92 -8.15 3.05
C PHE A 31 11.54 -8.42 4.43
N SER A 32 11.21 -9.53 5.10
CA SER A 32 11.88 -9.94 6.34
C SER A 32 13.36 -10.24 6.09
N TRP A 33 13.68 -10.93 5.00
CA TRP A 33 15.06 -11.17 4.58
C TRP A 33 15.80 -9.86 4.25
N VAL A 34 15.17 -8.95 3.50
CA VAL A 34 15.75 -7.63 3.20
C VAL A 34 16.01 -6.83 4.49
N ARG A 35 15.03 -6.77 5.40
CA ARG A 35 15.16 -6.06 6.69
C ARG A 35 16.28 -6.60 7.55
N LYS A 36 16.45 -7.93 7.61
CA LYS A 36 17.55 -8.54 8.36
C LYS A 36 18.91 -8.12 7.79
N THR A 37 19.04 -8.17 6.46
CA THR A 37 20.27 -7.77 5.76
C THR A 37 20.60 -6.29 5.99
N VAL A 38 19.61 -5.41 5.93
CA VAL A 38 19.77 -3.97 6.20
C VAL A 38 20.11 -3.71 7.67
N ALA A 39 19.45 -4.40 8.60
CA ALA A 39 19.73 -4.27 10.04
C ALA A 39 21.16 -4.66 10.39
N GLU A 40 21.65 -5.79 9.86
CA GLU A 40 23.01 -6.27 10.08
C GLU A 40 24.06 -5.35 9.45
N LYS A 41 23.81 -4.82 8.24
CA LYS A 41 24.76 -3.95 7.54
C LYS A 41 24.93 -2.58 8.18
N TYR A 42 23.87 -2.03 8.76
CA TYR A 42 23.84 -0.66 9.29
C TYR A 42 23.69 -0.58 10.81
N ASP A 43 23.79 -1.71 11.52
CA ASP A 43 23.61 -1.84 12.98
C ASP A 43 22.34 -1.13 13.47
N LEU A 44 21.22 -1.37 12.78
CA LEU A 44 19.94 -0.75 13.07
C LEU A 44 19.09 -1.64 13.98
N SER A 45 18.37 -1.01 14.92
CA SER A 45 17.32 -1.71 15.65
C SER A 45 16.23 -2.22 14.70
N TRP A 46 15.53 -3.29 15.09
CA TRP A 46 14.44 -3.88 14.30
C TRP A 46 13.45 -2.83 13.79
N MET A 47 12.97 -1.96 14.68
CA MET A 47 12.01 -0.91 14.33
C MET A 47 12.55 0.12 13.34
N LYS A 48 13.83 0.52 13.48
CA LYS A 48 14.48 1.45 12.52
C LYS A 48 14.64 0.78 11.15
N SER A 49 15.06 -0.48 11.11
CA SER A 49 15.17 -1.25 9.86
C SER A 49 13.82 -1.41 9.16
N VAL A 50 12.77 -1.75 9.91
CA VAL A 50 11.39 -1.82 9.41
C VAL A 50 10.97 -0.48 8.79
N LEU A 51 11.14 0.63 9.50
CA LEU A 51 10.76 1.95 9.01
C LEU A 51 11.49 2.32 7.73
N VAL A 52 12.81 2.11 7.68
CA VAL A 52 13.62 2.44 6.49
C VAL A 52 13.23 1.58 5.30
N VAL A 53 13.12 0.26 5.49
CA VAL A 53 12.78 -0.66 4.39
C VAL A 53 11.36 -0.41 3.90
N ASN A 54 10.38 -0.22 4.79
CA ASN A 54 9.01 0.08 4.39
C ASN A 54 8.91 1.43 3.69
N PHE A 55 9.58 2.46 4.20
CA PHE A 55 9.63 3.77 3.55
C PHE A 55 10.20 3.69 2.14
N VAL A 56 11.39 3.10 1.98
CA VAL A 56 12.03 2.98 0.67
C VAL A 56 11.18 2.14 -0.28
N SER A 57 10.60 1.04 0.19
CA SER A 57 9.78 0.15 -0.64
C SER A 57 8.51 0.82 -1.12
N VAL A 58 7.78 1.50 -0.22
CA VAL A 58 6.56 2.22 -0.57
C VAL A 58 6.88 3.42 -1.45
N PHE A 59 7.94 4.17 -1.14
CA PHE A 59 8.38 5.30 -1.95
C PHE A 59 8.70 4.86 -3.38
N LEU A 60 9.53 3.83 -3.56
CA LEU A 60 9.87 3.29 -4.88
C LEU A 60 8.63 2.74 -5.59
N PHE A 61 7.74 2.03 -4.89
CA PHE A 61 6.51 1.53 -5.47
C PHE A 61 5.62 2.67 -5.99
N LEU A 62 5.35 3.70 -5.17
CA LEU A 62 4.54 4.84 -5.58
C LEU A 62 5.21 5.65 -6.69
N LEU A 63 6.54 5.79 -6.67
CA LEU A 63 7.29 6.47 -7.71
C LEU A 63 7.24 5.71 -9.03
N LEU A 64 7.36 4.38 -9.00
CA LEU A 64 7.20 3.53 -10.18
C LEU A 64 5.78 3.57 -10.73
N VAL A 65 4.77 3.52 -9.86
CA VAL A 65 3.37 3.66 -10.27
C VAL A 65 3.13 5.02 -10.92
N PHE A 66 3.59 6.10 -10.29
CA PHE A 66 3.45 7.44 -10.84
C PHE A 66 4.19 7.59 -12.18
N ALA A 67 5.44 7.13 -12.26
CA ALA A 67 6.21 7.15 -13.51
C ALA A 67 5.55 6.31 -14.60
N TYR A 68 5.05 5.12 -14.28
CA TYR A 68 4.33 4.26 -15.22
C TYR A 68 3.12 5.00 -15.81
N TYR A 69 2.27 5.57 -14.97
CA TYR A 69 1.08 6.29 -15.44
C TYR A 69 1.43 7.58 -16.19
N TYR A 70 2.45 8.32 -15.77
CA TYR A 70 2.85 9.57 -16.41
C TYR A 70 3.50 9.32 -17.78
N PHE A 71 4.46 8.39 -17.86
CA PHE A 71 5.20 8.11 -19.09
C PHE A 71 4.42 7.24 -20.08
N LEU A 72 3.76 6.16 -19.65
CA LEU A 72 2.93 5.37 -20.58
C LEU A 72 1.60 6.04 -20.91
N GLY A 73 1.03 6.79 -19.96
CA GLY A 73 -0.14 7.63 -20.23
C GLY A 73 0.18 8.70 -21.28
N GLY A 74 1.34 9.37 -21.18
CA GLY A 74 1.80 10.34 -22.18
C GLY A 74 2.16 9.73 -23.54
N LEU A 75 2.68 8.49 -23.58
CA LEU A 75 3.04 7.80 -24.82
C LEU A 75 1.84 7.19 -25.57
N LEU A 76 0.78 6.80 -24.85
CA LEU A 76 -0.39 6.14 -25.42
C LEU A 76 -1.61 7.06 -25.54
N ALA A 77 -1.65 8.18 -24.81
CA ALA A 77 -2.71 9.16 -24.96
C ALA A 77 -2.50 9.93 -26.26
N LYS A 78 -3.55 9.98 -27.09
CA LYS A 78 -3.59 10.99 -28.16
C LYS A 78 -3.52 12.36 -27.48
N PRO A 79 -2.66 13.27 -27.94
CA PRO A 79 -2.66 14.63 -27.43
C PRO A 79 -4.08 15.19 -27.56
N ILE A 80 -4.65 15.60 -26.43
CA ILE A 80 -5.98 16.22 -26.37
C ILE A 80 -5.97 17.53 -27.15
N ASP A 81 -4.80 18.17 -27.23
CA ASP A 81 -4.57 19.41 -27.96
C ASP A 81 -3.29 19.29 -28.82
N PRO A 82 -3.39 19.35 -30.16
CA PRO A 82 -2.24 19.25 -31.06
C PRO A 82 -1.34 20.49 -31.05
N GLU A 83 -1.75 21.60 -30.44
CA GLU A 83 -0.97 22.84 -30.36
C GLU A 83 -0.07 22.93 -29.12
N VAL A 84 -0.31 22.08 -28.12
CA VAL A 84 0.52 22.05 -26.90
C VAL A 84 1.84 21.36 -27.21
N GLN A 85 2.92 22.16 -27.28
CA GLN A 85 4.26 21.62 -27.30
C GLN A 85 4.58 21.03 -25.93
N TYR A 86 4.62 19.70 -25.84
CA TYR A 86 5.10 18.99 -24.67
C TYR A 86 6.57 19.33 -24.43
N ASN A 87 6.81 20.14 -23.41
CA ASN A 87 8.14 20.55 -23.02
C ASN A 87 8.63 19.64 -21.89
N ILE A 88 9.75 18.96 -22.14
CA ILE A 88 10.40 18.05 -21.18
C ILE A 88 10.69 18.75 -19.85
N VAL A 89 10.93 20.06 -19.87
CA VAL A 89 11.17 20.86 -18.65
C VAL A 89 9.91 20.95 -17.79
N ASP A 90 8.74 21.16 -18.39
CA ASP A 90 7.47 21.26 -17.65
C ASP A 90 7.07 19.90 -17.08
N ASP A 91 7.32 18.81 -17.83
CA ASP A 91 7.14 17.44 -17.34
C ASP A 91 8.05 17.13 -16.14
N LEU A 92 9.31 17.59 -16.19
CA LEU A 92 10.26 17.46 -15.08
C LEU A 92 9.79 18.21 -13.84
N VAL A 93 9.27 19.43 -14.00
CA VAL A 93 8.74 20.24 -12.90
C VAL A 93 7.52 19.56 -12.27
N VAL A 94 6.59 19.05 -13.08
CA VAL A 94 5.42 18.29 -12.60
C VAL A 94 5.85 17.03 -11.86
N PHE A 95 6.82 16.29 -12.39
CA PHE A 95 7.38 15.11 -11.75
C PHE A 95 8.03 15.45 -10.40
N LEU A 96 8.75 16.57 -10.30
CA LEU A 96 9.42 17.01 -9.08
C LEU A 96 8.40 17.41 -8.00
N PHE A 97 7.34 18.14 -8.35
CA PHE A 97 6.24 18.45 -7.43
C PHE A 97 5.43 17.20 -7.02
N ALA A 98 5.27 16.23 -7.93
CA ALA A 98 4.67 14.94 -7.60
C ALA A 98 5.55 14.11 -6.65
N SER A 99 6.88 14.18 -6.79
CA SER A 99 7.80 13.45 -5.93
C SER A 99 7.69 13.86 -4.45
N VAL A 100 7.42 15.14 -4.17
CA VAL A 100 7.16 15.63 -2.80
C VAL A 100 5.87 15.03 -2.23
N ARG A 101 4.81 14.96 -3.03
CA ARG A 101 3.54 14.34 -2.63
C ARG A 101 3.71 12.84 -2.40
N ILE A 102 4.43 12.16 -3.28
CA ILE A 102 4.79 10.74 -3.16
C ILE A 102 5.60 10.50 -1.87
N LEU A 103 6.52 11.40 -1.52
CA LEU A 103 7.29 11.32 -0.28
C LEU A 103 6.36 11.37 0.94
N VAL A 104 5.48 12.37 1.03
CA VAL A 104 4.52 12.48 2.14
C VAL A 104 3.59 11.25 2.19
N ALA A 105 3.08 10.83 1.04
CA ALA A 105 2.22 9.65 0.93
C ALA A 105 2.94 8.39 1.43
N SER A 106 4.18 8.17 0.99
CA SER A 106 4.99 7.03 1.41
C SER A 106 5.27 7.03 2.91
N LEU A 107 5.45 8.20 3.52
CA LEU A 107 5.64 8.34 4.96
C LEU A 107 4.37 7.95 5.74
N ILE A 108 3.20 8.42 5.32
CA ILE A 108 1.91 8.03 5.92
C ILE A 108 1.68 6.52 5.80
N ALA A 109 1.87 5.96 4.60
CA ALA A 109 1.71 4.54 4.35
C ALA A 109 2.73 3.69 5.14
N THR A 110 3.93 4.19 5.37
CA THR A 110 4.93 3.51 6.21
C THR A 110 4.48 3.39 7.66
N PHE A 111 3.92 4.46 8.25
CA PHE A 111 3.39 4.40 9.61
C PHE A 111 2.20 3.45 9.72
N LEU A 112 1.35 3.42 8.69
CA LEU A 112 0.22 2.51 8.61
C LEU A 112 0.67 1.04 8.51
N LEU A 113 1.67 0.76 7.66
CA LEU A 113 2.29 -0.58 7.57
C LEU A 113 2.96 -0.98 8.88
N LEU A 114 3.66 -0.05 9.54
CA LEU A 114 4.27 -0.31 10.85
C LEU A 114 3.21 -0.72 11.89
N PHE A 115 2.05 -0.07 11.90
CA PHE A 115 0.95 -0.46 12.79
C PHE A 115 0.52 -1.92 12.54
N PHE A 116 0.31 -2.32 11.29
CA PHE A 116 -0.06 -3.70 10.96
C PHE A 116 1.05 -4.71 11.27
N GLU A 117 2.31 -4.33 11.08
CA GLU A 117 3.44 -5.18 11.47
C GLU A 117 3.56 -5.37 12.98
N LEU A 118 3.27 -4.34 13.77
CA LEU A 118 3.21 -4.46 15.23
C LEU A 118 2.09 -5.40 15.66
N VAL A 119 0.91 -5.27 15.05
CA VAL A 119 -0.21 -6.22 15.26
C VAL A 119 0.24 -7.63 14.91
N ALA A 120 0.84 -7.85 13.74
CA ALA A 120 1.34 -9.17 13.35
C ALA A 120 2.36 -9.72 14.35
N SER A 121 3.37 -8.92 14.74
CA SER A 121 4.43 -9.33 15.68
C SER A 121 3.86 -9.79 17.02
N PHE A 122 2.91 -9.04 17.57
CA PHE A 122 2.26 -9.41 18.83
C PHE A 122 1.60 -10.80 18.77
N PHE A 123 0.90 -11.10 17.68
CA PHE A 123 0.28 -12.42 17.50
C PHE A 123 1.29 -13.51 17.18
N ILE A 124 2.39 -13.20 16.49
CA ILE A 124 3.49 -14.14 16.25
C ILE A 124 4.09 -14.60 17.57
N ASP A 125 4.47 -13.65 18.43
CA ASP A 125 5.12 -13.94 19.71
C ASP A 125 4.18 -14.74 20.63
N SER A 126 2.89 -14.38 20.67
CA SER A 126 1.88 -15.12 21.44
C SER A 126 1.70 -16.58 21.00
N GLN A 127 1.87 -16.90 19.71
CA GLN A 127 1.80 -18.28 19.23
C GLN A 127 3.10 -19.05 19.48
N LEU A 128 4.25 -18.37 19.40
CA LEU A 128 5.55 -18.96 19.72
C LEU A 128 5.63 -19.35 21.21
N GLU A 129 5.13 -18.51 22.12
CA GLU A 129 5.04 -18.82 23.56
C GLU A 129 4.19 -20.06 23.85
N LYS A 130 3.20 -20.36 22.99
CA LYS A 130 2.37 -21.56 23.05
C LYS A 130 3.03 -22.80 22.44
N GLY A 131 4.31 -22.72 22.06
CA GLY A 131 5.07 -23.83 21.48
C GLY A 131 4.68 -24.17 20.03
N ARG A 132 4.01 -23.26 19.31
CA ARG A 132 3.69 -23.47 17.89
C ARG A 132 4.93 -23.30 17.02
N SER A 133 4.90 -23.89 15.82
CA SER A 133 6.00 -23.74 14.86
C SER A 133 6.14 -22.28 14.41
N LYS A 134 7.38 -21.87 14.12
CA LYS A 134 7.67 -20.49 13.67
C LYS A 134 6.92 -20.11 12.40
N LEU A 135 6.90 -21.01 11.41
CA LEU A 135 6.18 -20.79 10.15
C LEU A 135 4.68 -20.59 10.36
N PHE A 136 4.07 -21.43 11.22
CA PHE A 136 2.65 -21.29 11.54
C PHE A 136 2.37 -19.96 12.26
N SER A 137 3.22 -19.60 13.22
CA SER A 137 3.07 -18.37 14.00
C SER A 137 3.16 -17.13 13.11
N GLU A 138 4.15 -17.09 12.20
CA GLU A 138 4.29 -16.03 11.19
C GLU A 138 3.10 -15.94 10.25
N PHE A 139 2.63 -17.07 9.72
CA PHE A 139 1.46 -17.10 8.86
C PHE A 139 0.20 -16.62 9.60
N PHE A 140 0.00 -17.07 10.84
CA PHE A 140 -1.11 -16.65 11.69
C PHE A 140 -1.08 -15.14 11.96
N GLY A 141 0.08 -14.58 12.32
CA GLY A 141 0.23 -13.15 12.51
C GLY A 141 -0.13 -12.33 11.26
N VAL A 142 0.28 -12.81 10.08
CA VAL A 142 -0.09 -12.19 8.80
C VAL A 142 -1.59 -12.28 8.55
N VAL A 143 -2.22 -13.44 8.80
CA VAL A 143 -3.68 -13.60 8.66
C VAL A 143 -4.44 -12.61 9.53
N ILE A 144 -4.02 -12.44 10.80
CA ILE A 144 -4.67 -11.49 11.70
C ILE A 144 -4.45 -10.04 11.21
N ALA A 145 -3.23 -9.68 10.81
CA ALA A 145 -2.97 -8.34 10.27
C ALA A 145 -3.78 -8.05 9.01
N CYS A 146 -3.90 -9.02 8.09
CA CYS A 146 -4.76 -8.92 6.90
C CYS A 146 -6.23 -8.79 7.26
N ALA A 147 -6.73 -9.54 8.25
CA ALA A 147 -8.11 -9.43 8.71
C ALA A 147 -8.40 -8.03 9.28
N VAL A 148 -7.51 -7.51 10.13
CA VAL A 148 -7.64 -6.16 10.69
C VAL A 148 -7.59 -5.11 9.58
N ALA A 149 -6.67 -5.24 8.63
CA ALA A 149 -6.56 -4.33 7.49
C ALA A 149 -7.84 -4.36 6.63
N LEU A 150 -8.33 -5.55 6.26
CA LEU A 150 -9.55 -5.68 5.47
C LEU A 150 -10.77 -5.07 6.19
N ILE A 151 -10.91 -5.31 7.50
CA ILE A 151 -12.02 -4.71 8.26
C ILE A 151 -11.90 -3.17 8.26
N LEU A 152 -10.71 -2.64 8.52
CA LEU A 152 -10.48 -1.20 8.55
C LEU A 152 -10.75 -0.58 7.18
N PHE A 153 -10.21 -1.12 6.09
CA PHE A 153 -10.35 -0.52 4.77
C PHE A 153 -11.72 -0.77 4.13
N LEU A 154 -12.39 -1.88 4.38
CA LEU A 154 -13.71 -2.13 3.80
C LEU A 154 -14.82 -1.39 4.55
N PHE A 155 -14.73 -1.27 5.87
CA PHE A 155 -15.85 -0.76 6.68
C PHE A 155 -15.60 0.60 7.33
N VAL A 156 -14.34 0.96 7.64
CA VAL A 156 -14.03 2.21 8.35
C VAL A 156 -13.48 3.27 7.41
N PHE A 157 -12.62 2.88 6.48
CA PHE A 157 -11.82 3.75 5.63
C PHE A 157 -11.94 3.40 4.14
N ASN A 158 -13.13 3.05 3.67
CA ASN A 158 -13.38 2.71 2.25
C ASN A 158 -12.97 3.84 1.28
N TRP A 159 -13.05 5.10 1.71
CA TRP A 159 -12.62 6.26 0.93
C TRP A 159 -11.10 6.50 0.95
N ALA A 160 -10.37 5.92 1.90
CA ALA A 160 -8.97 6.29 2.14
C ALA A 160 -8.05 5.89 0.98
N ILE A 161 -8.29 4.73 0.36
CA ILE A 161 -7.51 4.28 -0.80
C ILE A 161 -7.69 5.26 -1.98
N LEU A 162 -8.93 5.67 -2.24
CA LEU A 162 -9.24 6.65 -3.29
C LEU A 162 -8.63 8.02 -2.98
N GLY A 163 -8.77 8.51 -1.74
CA GLY A 163 -8.17 9.77 -1.32
C GLY A 163 -6.64 9.78 -1.45
N PHE A 164 -6.00 8.65 -1.13
CA PHE A 164 -4.56 8.47 -1.29
C PHE A 164 -4.14 8.50 -2.77
N PHE A 165 -4.92 7.87 -3.65
CA PHE A 165 -4.72 7.95 -5.09
C PHE A 165 -4.88 9.39 -5.61
N VAL A 166 -5.96 10.08 -5.25
CA VAL A 166 -6.20 11.48 -5.65
C VAL A 166 -5.06 12.39 -5.18
N TYR A 167 -4.58 12.20 -3.95
CA TYR A 167 -3.46 12.97 -3.42
C TYR A 167 -2.16 12.76 -4.21
N VAL A 168 -1.81 11.51 -4.52
CA VAL A 168 -0.58 11.19 -5.27
C VAL A 168 -0.62 11.76 -6.70
N PHE A 169 -1.74 11.61 -7.41
CA PHE A 169 -1.83 12.02 -8.82
C PHE A 169 -2.24 13.48 -9.00
N TYR A 170 -3.29 13.92 -8.30
CA TYR A 170 -3.91 15.24 -8.51
C TYR A 170 -3.53 16.24 -7.42
N GLY A 171 -2.97 15.80 -6.30
CA GLY A 171 -2.55 16.66 -5.19
C GLY A 171 -3.69 17.12 -4.29
N SER A 172 -4.84 17.47 -4.88
CA SER A 172 -6.04 17.86 -4.14
C SER A 172 -7.30 17.37 -4.85
N ILE A 173 -8.43 17.36 -4.14
CA ILE A 173 -9.74 17.11 -4.73
C ILE A 173 -10.17 18.29 -5.61
N SER A 174 -9.77 19.52 -5.28
CA SER A 174 -10.09 20.73 -6.07
C SER A 174 -9.44 20.77 -7.45
N SER A 175 -8.45 19.93 -7.70
CA SER A 175 -7.76 19.79 -8.98
C SER A 175 -8.24 18.59 -9.81
N LEU A 176 -9.29 17.89 -9.36
CA LEU A 176 -9.97 16.88 -10.17
C LEU A 176 -10.76 17.54 -11.31
N PRO A 177 -10.76 16.96 -12.52
CA PRO A 177 -11.66 17.41 -13.58
C PRO A 177 -13.10 17.30 -13.09
N VAL A 178 -13.89 18.37 -13.29
CA VAL A 178 -15.28 18.53 -12.80
C VAL A 178 -16.20 17.33 -13.11
N LEU A 179 -15.88 16.55 -14.16
CA LEU A 179 -16.56 15.31 -14.51
C LEU A 179 -16.57 14.22 -13.40
N PHE A 180 -15.57 14.19 -12.51
CA PHE A 180 -15.53 13.22 -11.40
C PHE A 180 -16.30 13.68 -10.16
N ILE A 181 -16.61 14.98 -10.05
CA ILE A 181 -17.32 15.54 -8.89
C ILE A 181 -18.82 15.21 -8.94
N ASN A 182 -19.37 14.93 -10.13
CA ASN A 182 -20.78 14.59 -10.32
C ASN A 182 -21.09 13.07 -10.25
N VAL A 183 -20.10 12.22 -9.95
CA VAL A 183 -20.26 10.76 -9.87
C VAL A 183 -20.22 10.25 -8.42
N PHE A 184 -19.96 11.14 -7.46
CA PHE A 184 -19.99 10.86 -6.01
C PHE A 184 -21.14 11.59 -5.32
#